data_AF-A0A1Q7V8P4-F1
#
_entry.id   AF-A0A1Q7V8P4-F1
#
_cell.length_a   1.000
_cell.length_b   1.000
_cell.length_c   1.000
_cell.angle_alpha   90.00
_cell.angle_beta   90.00
_cell.angle_gamma   90.00
#
_symmetry.space_group_name_H-M   'P 1'
#
loop_
_entity.id
_entity.type
_entity.pdbx_description
1 polymer ?
#
loop_
_entity_poly.entity_id
_entity_poly.type
_entity_poly.pdbx_seq_one_letter_code
_entity_poly.pdbx_strand_id
1 'polypeptide(L)'
;MHQDQPVTFANVEYRVPSIYVHPDRILRQLPRVLKSHECFDPRYRKIIYIARDPRDVAVSCYHYYIKMGWLPETCSLPDFVPRFIAPEFEINFGSWADNVMSWVSMRQHSNTFLFLRYEDMLRQPEAELARVASFLNIE
;
A
#
# COMPACT_ATOMS: atom_id res chain seq x y z
N MET A 1 2.28 11.27 -21.45
CA MET A 1 1.68 10.09 -20.81
C MET A 1 2.18 8.85 -21.54
N HIS A 2 2.99 8.02 -20.89
CA HIS A 2 3.49 6.76 -21.45
C HIS A 2 2.50 5.63 -21.13
N GLN A 3 1.30 5.68 -21.71
CA GLN A 3 0.29 4.64 -21.46
C GLN A 3 0.72 3.28 -22.06
N ASP A 4 1.50 3.30 -23.15
CA ASP A 4 1.89 2.09 -23.88
C ASP A 4 3.12 1.35 -23.31
N GLN A 5 3.82 1.93 -22.33
CA GLN A 5 4.94 1.25 -21.69
C GLN A 5 4.46 0.20 -20.66
N PRO A 6 5.18 -0.91 -20.46
CA PRO A 6 4.86 -1.84 -19.36
C PRO A 6 5.02 -1.13 -18.01
N VAL A 7 4.14 -1.44 -17.05
CA VAL A 7 4.27 -0.97 -15.67
C VAL A 7 5.49 -1.65 -15.04
N THR A 8 6.39 -0.86 -14.48
CA THR A 8 7.56 -1.32 -13.75
C THR A 8 7.63 -0.63 -12.40
N PHE A 9 8.44 -1.16 -11.49
CA PHE A 9 8.72 -0.51 -10.21
C PHE A 9 9.22 0.95 -10.39
N ALA A 10 10.00 1.20 -11.45
CA ALA A 10 10.56 2.51 -11.73
C ALA A 10 9.53 3.53 -12.26
N ASN A 11 8.41 3.09 -12.85
CA ASN A 11 7.46 3.99 -13.51
C ASN A 11 6.05 4.00 -12.90
N VAL A 12 5.76 3.13 -11.92
CA VAL A 12 4.42 3.02 -11.31
C VAL A 12 3.96 4.34 -10.68
N GLU A 13 4.88 5.10 -10.08
CA GLU A 13 4.59 6.38 -9.41
C GLU A 13 4.26 7.54 -10.38
N TYR A 14 4.46 7.34 -11.69
CA TYR A 14 3.97 8.27 -12.72
C TYR A 14 2.52 7.99 -13.12
N ARG A 15 2.01 6.79 -12.83
CA ARG A 15 0.63 6.38 -13.15
C ARG A 15 -0.30 6.55 -11.96
N VAL A 16 0.18 6.17 -10.78
CA VAL A 16 -0.52 6.34 -9.51
C VAL A 16 0.36 7.22 -8.63
N PRO A 17 0.11 8.54 -8.56
CA PRO A 17 0.97 9.44 -7.82
C PRO A 17 0.88 9.17 -6.31
N SER A 18 2.03 8.95 -5.67
CA SER A 18 2.14 8.86 -4.22
C SER A 18 2.27 10.22 -3.55
N ILE A 19 1.65 10.35 -2.37
CA ILE A 19 1.80 11.50 -1.48
C ILE A 19 3.23 11.69 -0.95
N TYR A 20 4.09 10.68 -1.08
CA TYR A 20 5.49 10.72 -0.62
C TYR A 20 6.44 11.26 -1.69
N VAL A 21 6.04 11.25 -2.97
CA VAL A 21 6.90 11.60 -4.10
C VAL A 21 6.52 12.96 -4.69
N HIS A 22 5.23 13.29 -4.71
CA HIS A 22 4.72 14.47 -5.40
C HIS A 22 4.20 15.53 -4.41
N PRO A 23 4.54 16.82 -4.59
CA PRO A 23 4.02 17.89 -3.75
C PRO A 23 2.51 18.09 -3.96
N ASP A 24 1.84 18.57 -2.91
CA ASP A 24 0.40 18.90 -2.86
C ASP A 24 -0.11 19.64 -4.11
N ARG A 25 0.67 20.62 -4.60
CA ARG A 25 0.30 21.43 -5.77
C ARG A 25 0.10 20.56 -7.02
N ILE A 26 0.93 19.54 -7.22
CA ILE A 26 0.83 18.62 -8.36
C ILE A 26 -0.34 17.67 -8.16
N LEU A 27 -0.46 17.08 -6.97
CA LEU A 27 -1.53 16.12 -6.66
C LEU A 27 -2.94 16.72 -6.84
N ARG A 28 -3.12 18.01 -6.50
CA ARG A 28 -4.40 18.72 -6.67
C ARG A 28 -4.82 18.90 -8.13
N GLN A 29 -3.91 18.75 -9.09
CA GLN A 29 -4.16 18.94 -10.52
C GLN A 29 -4.43 17.62 -11.26
N LEU A 30 -4.20 16.46 -10.62
CA LEU A 30 -4.36 15.14 -11.23
C LEU A 30 -5.73 14.51 -10.89
N PRO A 31 -6.20 13.52 -11.68
CA PRO A 31 -7.31 12.66 -11.26
C PRO A 31 -7.01 12.08 -9.88
N ARG A 32 -7.98 12.15 -8.96
CA ARG A 32 -7.75 11.90 -7.51
C ARG A 32 -7.63 10.42 -7.16
N VAL A 33 -6.60 9.75 -7.68
CA VAL A 33 -6.13 8.47 -7.15
C VAL A 33 -4.86 8.75 -6.37
N LEU A 34 -4.92 8.54 -5.06
CA LEU A 34 -3.81 8.78 -4.14
C LEU A 34 -3.34 7.44 -3.58
N LYS A 35 -2.02 7.28 -3.46
CA LYS A 35 -1.39 6.16 -2.76
C LYS A 35 -0.80 6.65 -1.43
N SER A 36 -1.16 5.97 -0.33
CA SER A 36 -0.62 6.17 1.01
C SER A 36 -0.42 4.82 1.71
N HIS A 37 0.54 4.78 2.65
CA HIS A 37 0.82 3.70 3.59
C HIS A 37 0.46 4.08 5.04
N GLU A 38 -0.10 5.27 5.27
CA GLU A 38 -0.48 5.76 6.60
C GLU A 38 -1.64 4.96 7.23
N CYS A 39 -1.75 5.06 8.55
CA CYS A 39 -2.92 4.59 9.29
C CYS A 39 -4.21 5.30 8.86
N PHE A 40 -5.35 4.80 9.34
CA PHE A 40 -6.66 5.37 9.04
C PHE A 40 -6.71 6.89 9.21
N ASP A 41 -7.21 7.56 8.17
CA ASP A 41 -7.46 8.99 8.16
C ASP A 41 -8.87 9.25 7.63
N PRO A 42 -9.75 9.88 8.44
CA PRO A 42 -11.15 10.11 8.07
C PRO A 42 -11.32 11.10 6.91
N ARG A 43 -10.25 11.80 6.49
CA ARG A 43 -10.27 12.68 5.31
C ARG A 43 -10.37 11.88 4.01
N TYR A 44 -9.94 10.62 3.98
CA TYR A 44 -10.10 9.77 2.81
C TYR A 44 -11.57 9.29 2.70
N ARG A 45 -12.19 9.52 1.52
CA ARG A 45 -13.64 9.34 1.32
C ARG A 45 -14.03 8.10 0.53
N LYS A 46 -13.11 7.52 -0.24
CA LYS A 46 -13.28 6.28 -0.99
C LYS A 46 -11.94 5.54 -1.03
N ILE A 47 -11.89 4.34 -0.47
CA ILE A 47 -10.63 3.66 -0.15
C ILE A 47 -10.66 2.23 -0.69
N ILE A 48 -9.55 1.83 -1.30
CA ILE A 48 -9.21 0.44 -1.55
C ILE A 48 -8.04 0.14 -0.62
N TYR A 49 -8.25 -0.73 0.37
CA TYR A 49 -7.23 -1.13 1.33
C TYR A 49 -6.80 -2.57 1.07
N ILE A 50 -5.50 -2.79 0.93
CA ILE A 50 -4.91 -4.10 0.66
C ILE A 50 -4.16 -4.56 1.90
N ALA A 51 -4.55 -5.70 2.46
CA ALA A 51 -3.81 -6.35 3.53
C ALA A 51 -3.09 -7.61 3.01
N ARG A 52 -1.97 -7.96 3.64
CA ARG A 52 -1.16 -9.15 3.35
C ARG A 52 -0.70 -9.77 4.65
N ASP A 53 -0.43 -11.07 4.65
CA ASP A 53 0.20 -11.76 5.78
C ASP A 53 1.44 -11.01 6.31
N PRO A 54 1.53 -10.70 7.61
CA PRO A 54 2.62 -9.90 8.17
C PRO A 54 4.01 -10.52 7.99
N ARG A 55 4.10 -11.86 7.94
CA ARG A 55 5.38 -12.57 7.76
C ARG A 55 5.95 -12.30 6.38
N ASP A 56 5.08 -12.37 5.38
CA ASP A 56 5.41 -12.05 4.00
C ASP A 56 5.70 -10.56 3.80
N VAL A 57 4.97 -9.68 4.51
CA VAL A 57 5.24 -8.24 4.51
C VAL A 57 6.64 -7.97 5.07
N ALA A 58 7.02 -8.59 6.20
CA ALA A 58 8.34 -8.42 6.79
C ALA A 58 9.47 -8.81 5.81
N VAL A 59 9.35 -9.97 5.14
CA VAL A 59 10.32 -10.40 4.12
C VAL A 59 10.38 -9.42 2.95
N SER A 60 9.22 -8.94 2.48
CA SER A 60 9.15 -7.95 1.39
C SER A 60 9.81 -6.62 1.78
N CYS A 61 9.53 -6.11 2.98
CA CYS A 61 10.13 -4.87 3.51
C CYS A 61 11.64 -5.00 3.68
N TYR A 62 12.13 -6.13 4.20
CA TYR A 62 13.55 -6.42 4.34
C TYR A 62 14.30 -6.27 3.00
N HIS A 63 13.82 -6.96 1.96
CA HIS A 63 14.43 -6.87 0.63
C HIS A 63 14.27 -5.49 -0.01
N TYR A 64 13.14 -4.81 0.23
CA TYR A 64 12.93 -3.45 -0.23
C TYR A 64 13.96 -2.49 0.38
N TYR A 65 14.18 -2.54 1.70
CA TYR A 65 15.11 -1.66 2.39
C TYR A 65 16.56 -1.90 1.99
N ILE A 66 16.97 -3.15 1.78
CA ILE A 66 18.31 -3.46 1.23
C ILE A 66 18.46 -2.80 -0.15
N LYS A 67 17.49 -2.99 -1.05
CA LYS A 67 17.53 -2.41 -2.41
C LYS A 67 17.53 -0.87 -2.41
N MET A 68 16.87 -0.26 -1.44
CA MET A 68 16.86 1.20 -1.25
C MET A 68 18.12 1.74 -0.55
N GLY A 69 19.00 0.86 -0.06
CA GLY A 69 20.18 1.24 0.73
C GLY A 69 19.85 1.75 2.14
N TRP A 70 18.64 1.49 2.64
CA TRP A 70 18.21 1.87 4.00
C TRP A 70 18.65 0.86 5.06
N LEU A 71 18.96 -0.37 4.64
CA LEU A 71 19.60 -1.38 5.46
C LEU A 71 20.92 -1.82 4.81
N PRO A 72 21.97 -2.09 5.61
CA PRO A 72 23.18 -2.72 5.12
C PRO A 72 22.87 -4.10 4.53
N GLU A 73 23.55 -4.48 3.45
CA GLU A 73 23.45 -5.83 2.87
C GLU A 73 23.88 -6.94 3.85
N THR A 74 24.64 -6.58 4.88
CA THR A 74 25.08 -7.48 5.96
C THR A 74 24.02 -7.69 7.04
N CYS A 75 22.93 -6.91 7.05
CA CYS A 75 21.84 -7.09 8.02
C CYS A 75 21.11 -8.39 7.72
N SER A 76 20.95 -9.26 8.71
CA SER A 76 20.24 -10.53 8.52
C SER A 76 18.73 -10.35 8.75
N LEU A 77 17.92 -11.22 8.13
CA LEU A 77 16.47 -11.22 8.35
C LEU A 77 16.10 -11.45 9.84
N PRO A 78 16.75 -12.36 10.60
CA PRO A 78 16.54 -12.47 12.05
C PRO A 78 16.80 -11.19 12.84
N ASP A 79 17.76 -10.36 12.43
CA ASP A 79 18.02 -9.07 13.08
C ASP A 79 16.97 -8.02 12.70
N PHE A 80 16.44 -8.10 11.48
CA PHE A 80 15.45 -7.17 10.96
C PHE A 80 14.05 -7.37 11.58
N VAL A 81 13.59 -8.62 11.71
CA VAL A 81 12.20 -8.94 12.09
C VAL A 81 11.78 -8.31 13.44
N PRO A 82 12.57 -8.40 14.53
CA PRO A 82 12.22 -7.77 15.80
C PRO A 82 12.05 -6.24 15.67
N ARG A 83 12.89 -5.60 14.85
CA ARG A 83 12.87 -4.15 14.60
C ARG A 83 11.66 -3.73 13.76
N PHE A 84 11.25 -4.58 12.81
CA PHE A 84 9.99 -4.42 12.06
C PHE A 84 8.76 -4.54 12.97
N ILE A 85 8.77 -5.47 13.93
CA ILE A 85 7.68 -5.64 14.90
C ILE A 85 7.61 -4.46 15.89
N ALA A 86 8.76 -3.88 16.25
CA ALA A 86 8.90 -2.74 17.16
C ALA A 86 8.76 -1.35 16.48
N PRO A 87 7.96 -1.26 15.40
CA PRO A 87 8.04 -0.32 14.26
C PRO A 87 9.25 0.65 14.23
N GLU A 88 10.48 0.17 14.33
CA GLU A 88 11.67 1.04 14.42
C GLU A 88 11.89 1.86 13.14
N PHE A 89 11.46 1.34 12.00
CA PHE A 89 11.74 1.92 10.69
C PHE A 89 10.58 2.74 10.10
N GLU A 90 9.37 2.59 10.63
CA GLU A 90 8.13 3.07 10.00
C GLU A 90 7.33 3.99 10.93
N ILE A 91 7.99 5.01 11.48
CA ILE A 91 7.41 5.94 12.46
C ILE A 91 6.12 6.58 11.93
N ASN A 92 6.03 6.85 10.62
CA ASN A 92 4.88 7.50 10.01
C ASN A 92 3.72 6.53 9.67
N PHE A 93 3.96 5.21 9.63
CA PHE A 93 2.96 4.22 9.20
C PHE A 93 2.44 3.33 10.34
N GLY A 94 3.08 3.42 11.52
CA GLY A 94 2.78 2.58 12.68
C GLY A 94 3.28 1.15 12.49
N SER A 95 3.02 0.29 13.50
CA SER A 95 3.25 -1.13 13.30
C SER A 95 2.28 -1.69 12.26
N TRP A 96 2.62 -2.83 11.65
CA TRP A 96 1.70 -3.52 10.75
C TRP A 96 0.34 -3.77 11.41
N ALA A 97 0.34 -4.14 12.70
CA ALA A 97 -0.88 -4.41 13.45
C ALA A 97 -1.70 -3.14 13.66
N ASP A 98 -1.07 -2.03 14.08
CA ASP A 98 -1.76 -0.75 14.28
C ASP A 98 -2.38 -0.26 12.98
N ASN A 99 -1.64 -0.37 11.87
CA ASN A 99 -2.11 0.02 10.55
C ASN A 99 -3.36 -0.78 10.14
N VAL A 100 -3.26 -2.11 10.12
CA VAL A 100 -4.37 -2.99 9.73
C VAL A 100 -5.58 -2.81 10.65
N MET A 101 -5.36 -2.74 11.97
CA MET A 101 -6.45 -2.57 12.93
C MET A 101 -7.13 -1.21 12.80
N SER A 102 -6.39 -0.13 12.50
CA SER A 102 -6.96 1.19 12.29
C SER A 102 -7.94 1.21 11.11
N TRP A 103 -7.59 0.54 10.01
CA TRP A 103 -8.42 0.48 8.81
C TRP A 103 -9.57 -0.51 8.92
N VAL A 104 -9.33 -1.71 9.46
CA VAL A 104 -10.35 -2.77 9.58
C VAL A 104 -11.41 -2.41 10.62
N SER A 105 -11.04 -1.76 11.73
CA SER A 105 -12.01 -1.29 12.73
C SER A 105 -13.00 -0.26 12.17
N MET A 106 -12.55 0.53 11.19
CA MET A 106 -13.35 1.59 10.55
C MET A 106 -14.14 1.10 9.32
N ARG A 107 -14.14 -0.20 9.03
CA ARG A 107 -14.85 -0.85 7.92
C ARG A 107 -16.39 -0.70 7.97
N GLN A 108 -16.95 -0.12 9.03
CA GLN A 108 -18.40 -0.02 9.23
C GLN A 108 -19.14 0.87 8.21
N HIS A 109 -18.45 1.54 7.28
CA HIS A 109 -19.05 2.31 6.18
C HIS A 109 -19.05 1.51 4.87
N SER A 110 -20.16 0.83 4.56
CA SER A 110 -20.20 -0.27 3.58
C SER A 110 -20.02 0.09 2.10
N ASN A 111 -20.06 1.36 1.71
CA ASN A 111 -20.06 1.75 0.28
C ASN A 111 -18.82 2.56 -0.16
N THR A 112 -17.96 2.93 0.79
CA THR A 112 -16.77 3.76 0.52
C THR A 112 -15.46 3.05 0.84
N PHE A 113 -15.50 1.80 1.30
CA PHE A 113 -14.34 1.05 1.71
C PHE A 113 -14.35 -0.35 1.09
N LEU A 114 -13.35 -0.64 0.26
CA LEU A 114 -13.11 -1.96 -0.30
C LEU A 114 -11.88 -2.58 0.37
N PHE A 115 -12.08 -3.70 1.05
CA PHE A 115 -10.99 -4.50 1.63
C PHE A 115 -10.60 -5.63 0.67
N LEU A 116 -9.32 -5.71 0.37
CA LEU A 116 -8.70 -6.76 -0.45
C LEU A 116 -7.62 -7.47 0.35
N ARG A 117 -7.49 -8.77 0.12
CA ARG A 117 -6.36 -9.56 0.60
C ARG A 117 -5.42 -9.83 -0.56
N TYR A 118 -4.14 -9.57 -0.36
CA TYR A 118 -3.12 -9.83 -1.37
C TYR A 118 -3.14 -11.29 -1.85
N GLU A 119 -3.38 -12.24 -0.95
CA GLU A 119 -3.42 -13.66 -1.31
C GLU A 119 -4.61 -14.01 -2.21
N ASP A 120 -5.75 -13.33 -2.04
CA ASP A 120 -6.93 -13.53 -2.89
C ASP A 120 -6.73 -12.89 -4.27
N MET A 121 -6.03 -11.75 -4.33
CA MET A 121 -5.62 -11.13 -5.60
C MET A 121 -4.69 -12.04 -6.41
N LEU A 122 -3.86 -12.86 -5.76
CA LEU A 122 -3.03 -13.86 -6.44
C LEU A 122 -3.84 -15.10 -6.85
N ARG A 123 -4.74 -15.57 -5.98
CA ARG A 123 -5.52 -16.80 -6.22
C ARG A 123 -6.60 -16.61 -7.28
N GLN A 124 -7.27 -15.45 -7.29
CA GLN A 124 -8.44 -15.14 -8.11
C GLN A 124 -8.34 -13.71 -8.68
N PRO A 125 -7.33 -13.40 -9.50
CA PRO A 125 -7.06 -12.05 -9.96
C PRO A 125 -8.23 -11.41 -10.72
N GLU A 126 -8.90 -12.18 -11.58
CA GLU A 126 -10.05 -11.68 -12.36
C GLU A 126 -11.24 -11.29 -11.47
N ALA A 127 -11.54 -12.10 -10.46
CA ALA A 127 -12.63 -11.83 -9.53
C ALA A 127 -12.33 -10.60 -8.65
N GLU A 128 -11.12 -10.50 -8.12
CA GLU A 128 -10.73 -9.33 -7.31
C GLU A 128 -10.65 -8.05 -8.16
N LEU A 129 -10.23 -8.14 -9.43
CA LEU A 129 -10.25 -7.03 -10.36
C LEU A 129 -11.68 -6.58 -10.68
N ALA A 130 -12.61 -7.52 -10.92
CA ALA A 130 -14.02 -7.21 -11.12
C ALA A 130 -14.63 -6.51 -9.90
N ARG A 131 -14.27 -6.94 -8.67
CA ARG A 131 -14.68 -6.26 -7.43
C ARG A 131 -14.16 -4.82 -7.36
N VAL A 132 -12.93 -4.57 -7.78
CA VAL A 132 -12.36 -3.21 -7.88
C VAL A 132 -13.10 -2.38 -8.92
N ALA A 133 -13.35 -2.93 -10.11
CA ALA A 133 -14.06 -2.24 -11.19
C ALA A 133 -15.48 -1.84 -10.78
N SER A 134 -16.23 -2.77 -10.19
CA SER A 134 -17.58 -2.51 -9.68
C SER A 134 -17.56 -1.47 -8.55
N PHE A 135 -16.60 -1.57 -7.61
CA PHE A 135 -16.44 -0.56 -6.54
C PHE A 135 -16.14 0.84 -7.10
N LEU A 136 -15.40 0.93 -8.21
CA LEU A 136 -15.05 2.18 -8.88
C LEU A 136 -16.12 2.68 -9.87
N ASN A 137 -17.18 1.89 -10.14
CA ASN A 137 -18.22 2.17 -11.14
C ASN A 137 -17.66 2.34 -12.57
N ILE A 138 -16.80 1.42 -13.00
CA ILE A 138 -16.13 1.43 -14.33
C ILE A 138 -16.44 0.16 -15.13
N GLU A 139 -17.69 -0.31 -15.05
CA GLU A 139 -18.21 -1.43 -15.85
C GLU A 139 -18.47 -1.04 -17.31
#